data_AF-A0A2V2N9A5-F1
#
_entry.id   AF-A0A2V2N9A5-F1
#
_cell.length_a   1.000
_cell.length_b   1.000
_cell.length_c   1.000
_cell.angle_alpha   90.00
_cell.angle_beta   90.00
_cell.angle_gamma   90.00
#
_symmetry.space_group_name_H-M   'P 1'
#
loop_
_entity.id
_entity.type
_entity.pdbx_description
1 polymer ?
#
loop_
_entity_poly.entity_id
_entity_poly.type
_entity_poly.pdbx_seq_one_letter_code
_entity_poly.pdbx_strand_id
1 'polypeptide(L)' 'LVTSNLMFSEWVRIFHDKTLTAALLDRITHRALILNMSGTSFRRRED' A
#
# COMPACT_ATOMS: atom_id res chain seq x y z
N LEU A 1 5.45 0.26 -10.65
CA LEU A 1 5.92 0.01 -9.27
C LEU A 1 5.17 0.96 -8.36
N VAL A 2 4.58 0.46 -7.27
CA VAL A 2 3.83 1.27 -6.29
C VAL A 2 4.43 1.00 -4.90
N THR A 3 4.63 2.05 -4.10
CA THR A 3 5.03 1.94 -2.70
C THR A 3 3.97 2.61 -1.84
N SER A 4 3.67 2.02 -0.69
CA SER A 4 2.73 2.59 0.27
C SER A 4 3.16 2.25 1.67
N ASN A 5 2.99 3.21 2.58
CA ASN A 5 3.13 3.01 4.02
C ASN A 5 1.80 2.66 4.70
N LEU A 6 0.71 2.53 3.93
CA LEU A 6 -0.63 2.21 4.41
C LEU A 6 -1.01 0.79 4.04
N MET A 7 -1.73 0.12 4.95
CA MET A 7 -2.35 -1.17 4.63
C MET A 7 -3.46 -0.99 3.59
N PHE A 8 -3.71 -1.99 2.74
CA PHE A 8 -4.76 -1.90 1.71
C PHE A 8 -6.15 -1.59 2.27
N SER A 9 -6.46 -2.04 3.49
CA SER A 9 -7.70 -1.72 4.20
C SER A 9 -7.88 -0.22 4.45
N GLU A 10 -6.79 0.53 4.53
CA GLU A 10 -6.81 1.98 4.78
C GLU A 10 -6.95 2.80 3.50
N TRP A 11 -6.82 2.19 2.32
CA TRP A 11 -6.84 2.91 1.05
C TRP A 11 -8.21 3.53 0.75
N VAL A 12 -9.28 2.99 1.33
CA VAL A 12 -10.62 3.60 1.27
C VAL A 12 -10.63 5.02 1.85
N ARG A 13 -9.75 5.32 2.83
CA ARG A 13 -9.63 6.67 3.39
C ARG A 13 -9.04 7.67 2.41
N ILE A 14 -8.34 7.20 1.38
CA ILE A 14 -7.70 8.01 0.35
C ILE A 14 -8.61 8.15 -0.87
N PHE A 15 -9.20 7.03 -1.31
CA PHE A 15 -10.05 6.99 -2.51
C PHE A 15 -11.53 7.29 -2.22
N HIS A 16 -11.92 7.37 -0.96
CA HIS A 16 -13.25 7.76 -0.44
C HIS A 16 -14.45 6.90 -0.90
N ASP A 17 -14.26 5.97 -1.82
CA ASP A 17 -15.28 5.04 -2.32
C ASP A 17 -14.80 3.59 -2.16
N LYS A 18 -15.59 2.78 -1.45
CA LYS A 18 -15.25 1.37 -1.18
C LYS A 18 -15.24 0.52 -2.45
N THR A 19 -16.21 0.69 -3.33
CA THR A 19 -16.36 -0.10 -4.55
C THR A 19 -15.23 0.17 -5.52
N LEU A 20 -14.89 1.44 -5.71
CA LEU A 20 -13.76 1.86 -6.53
C LEU A 20 -12.44 1.36 -5.95
N THR A 21 -12.23 1.51 -4.63
CA THR A 21 -11.01 1.03 -3.96
C THR A 21 -10.84 -0.47 -4.14
N ALA A 22 -11.90 -1.26 -3.96
CA ALA A 22 -11.86 -2.70 -4.14
C ALA A 22 -11.53 -3.08 -5.59
N ALA A 23 -12.19 -2.46 -6.57
CA ALA A 23 -11.94 -2.72 -7.98
C ALA A 23 -10.52 -2.30 -8.43
N LEU A 24 -9.97 -1.25 -7.82
CA LEU A 24 -8.58 -0.84 -8.04
C LEU A 24 -7.61 -1.87 -7.45
N LEU A 25 -7.79 -2.23 -6.18
CA LEU A 25 -6.95 -3.21 -5.48
C LEU A 25 -6.94 -4.54 -6.22
N ASP A 26 -8.10 -5.04 -6.65
CA ASP A 26 -8.22 -6.27 -7.45
C ASP A 26 -7.30 -6.23 -8.69
N ARG A 27 -7.41 -5.18 -9.51
CA ARG A 27 -6.60 -5.03 -10.74
C ARG A 27 -5.10 -4.94 -10.46
N ILE A 28 -4.69 -4.12 -9.49
CA ILE A 28 -3.26 -3.90 -9.24
C ILE A 28 -2.61 -5.07 -8.51
N THR A 29 -3.39 -5.87 -7.76
CA THR A 29 -2.86 -7.04 -7.03
C THR A 29 -2.90 -8.32 -7.83
N HIS A 30 -3.77 -8.45 -8.85
CA HIS A 30 -3.99 -9.67 -9.63
C HIS A 30 -2.70 -10.33 -10.17
N ARG A 31 -1.69 -9.53 -10.53
CA ARG A 31 -0.37 -10.02 -11.00
C ARG A 31 0.80 -9.29 -10.34
N ALA A 32 0.64 -8.88 -9.08
CA ALA A 32 1.70 -8.19 -8.35
C ALA A 32 2.44 -9.13 -7.39
N LEU A 33 3.75 -8.87 -7.27
CA LEU A 33 4.51 -9.34 -6.13
C LEU A 33 4.37 -8.32 -4.99
N ILE A 34 3.78 -8.74 -3.87
CA ILE A 34 3.59 -7.89 -2.70
C ILE A 34 4.78 -8.07 -1.76
N LEU A 35 5.51 -6.99 -1.51
CA LEU A 35 6.65 -6.97 -0.60
C LEU A 35 6.29 -6.15 0.65
N ASN A 36 6.12 -6.84 1.77
CA ASN A 36 5.86 -6.19 3.06
C ASN A 36 7.19 -5.73 3.67
N MET A 37 7.41 -4.42 3.65
CA MET A 37 8.61 -3.81 4.21
C MET A 37 8.45 -3.68 5.73
N SER A 38 9.40 -4.25 6.46
CA SER A 38 9.49 -4.12 7.93
C SER A 38 10.90 -3.72 8.33
N GLY A 39 11.04 -3.14 9.52
CA GLY A 39 12.33 -2.70 10.06
C GLY A 39 12.39 -1.20 10.34
N THR A 40 13.54 -0.76 10.85
CA THR A 40 13.77 0.63 11.23
C THR A 40 14.06 1.50 10.01
N SER A 41 13.59 2.76 10.07
CA SER A 41 13.89 3.77 9.06
C SER A 41 15.40 3.88 8.87
N PHE A 42 15.86 3.77 7.63
CA PHE A 42 17.27 3.99 7.31
C PHE A 42 17.73 5.41 7.69
N ARG A 43 16.86 6.41 7.53
CA ARG A 43 17.16 7.81 7.90
C ARG A 43 17.48 7.98 9.39
N ARG A 44 16.86 7.17 10.26
CA ARG A 44 17.08 7.24 11.73
C ARG A 44 18.37 6.52 12.17
N ARG A 45 19.10 5.88 11.25
CA ARG A 45 20.37 5.21 11.58
C ARG A 45 21.58 6.13 11.41
N GLU A 46 21.40 7.28 10.75
CA GLU A 46 22.44 8.27 10.51
C GLU A 46 22.39 9.44 11.52
N ASP A 47 21.38 9.43 12.41
CA ASP A 47 21.25 10.31 13.59
C ASP A 47 21.88 9.65 14.83
#